data_AF-A0A529NCX0-F1
#
_entry.id   AF-A0A529NCX0-F1
#
_cell.length_a   1.000
_cell.length_b   1.000
_cell.length_c   1.000
_cell.angle_alpha   90.00
_cell.angle_beta   90.00
_cell.angle_gamma   90.00
#
_symmetry.space_group_name_H-M   'P 1'
#
loop_
_entity.id
_entity.type
_entity.pdbx_description
1 polymer ?
#
loop_
_entity_poly.entity_id
_entity_poly.type
_entity_poly.pdbx_seq_one_letter_code
_entity_poly.pdbx_strand_id
1 'polypeptide(L)' 'MTQWSGYLGLILQGALVTIELTLMGSVLALIMAFLAGMGRLSRFFVLRALATAYIEFFRGTSIFVQLFWAYFVLPFI' A
#
# COMPACT_ATOMS: atom_id res chain seq x y z
N MET A 1 -24.24 33.20 -1.48
CA MET A 1 -23.13 32.62 -0.68
C MET A 1 -23.50 31.23 -0.11
N THR A 2 -24.13 30.37 -0.92
CA THR A 2 -24.68 29.06 -0.53
C THR A 2 -23.94 27.87 -1.17
N GLN A 3 -22.79 28.12 -1.83
CA GLN A 3 -21.99 27.09 -2.53
C GLN A 3 -21.00 26.36 -1.59
N TRP A 4 -20.73 26.89 -0.39
CA TRP A 4 -19.76 26.33 0.57
C TRP A 4 -20.18 24.96 1.15
N SER A 5 -21.48 24.72 1.31
CA SER A 5 -22.02 23.45 1.83
C SER A 5 -21.79 22.27 0.88
N GLY A 6 -21.75 22.50 -0.43
CA GLY A 6 -21.44 21.46 -1.42
C GLY A 6 -19.99 20.97 -1.34
N TYR A 7 -19.04 21.89 -1.09
CA TYR A 7 -17.63 21.53 -0.93
C TYR A 7 -17.36 20.73 0.35
N LEU A 8 -18.08 21.04 1.43
CA LEU A 8 -17.98 20.27 2.68
C LEU A 8 -18.37 18.80 2.46
N GLY A 9 -19.44 18.54 1.71
CA GLY A 9 -19.84 17.17 1.34
C GLY A 9 -18.77 16.43 0.53
N LEU A 10 -18.18 17.09 -0.47
CA LEU A 10 -17.08 16.54 -1.28
C LEU A 10 -15.84 16.21 -0.45
N ILE A 11 -15.45 17.10 0.47
CA ILE A 11 -14.28 16.89 1.35
C ILE A 11 -14.55 15.74 2.31
N LEU A 12 -15.75 15.66 2.90
CA LEU A 12 -16.16 14.55 3.76
C LEU A 12 -16.14 13.21 3.00
N GLN A 13 -16.62 13.20 1.76
CA GLN A 13 -16.56 12.00 0.92
C GLN A 13 -15.12 11.59 0.61
N GLY A 14 -14.25 12.54 0.26
CA GLY A 14 -12.82 12.26 0.06
C GLY A 14 -12.12 11.76 1.32
N ALA A 15 -12.49 12.31 2.49
CA ALA A 15 -11.98 11.85 3.77
C ALA A 15 -12.41 10.40 4.07
N LEU A 16 -13.67 10.04 3.80
CA LEU A 16 -14.17 8.67 3.94
C LEU A 16 -13.38 7.70 3.05
N VAL A 17 -13.17 8.05 1.78
CA VAL A 17 -12.37 7.24 0.84
C VAL A 17 -10.93 7.08 1.35
N THR A 18 -10.33 8.14 1.88
CA THR A 18 -8.96 8.07 2.45
C THR A 18 -8.89 7.12 3.63
N ILE A 19 -9.89 7.17 4.53
CA ILE A 19 -9.98 6.28 5.68
C ILE A 19 -10.12 4.83 5.22
N GLU A 20 -11.03 4.57 4.27
CA GLU A 20 -11.25 3.23 3.72
C GLU A 20 -9.98 2.64 3.10
N LEU A 21 -9.32 3.39 2.19
CA LEU A 21 -8.06 2.97 1.58
C LEU A 21 -6.97 2.75 2.62
N THR A 22 -6.87 3.63 3.62
CA THR A 22 -5.84 3.50 4.67
C THR A 22 -6.09 2.25 5.50
N LEU A 23 -7.32 2.01 5.95
CA LEU A 23 -7.65 0.81 6.73
C LEU A 23 -7.40 -0.46 5.95
N MET A 24 -7.94 -0.57 4.74
CA MET A 24 -7.78 -1.78 3.92
C MET A 24 -6.31 -2.00 3.53
N GLY A 25 -5.62 -0.93 3.12
CA GLY A 25 -4.20 -0.97 2.78
C GLY A 25 -3.31 -1.33 3.96
N SER A 26 -3.55 -0.74 5.14
CA SER A 26 -2.80 -1.04 6.36
C SER A 26 -3.01 -2.48 6.84
N VAL A 27 -4.23 -3.02 6.77
CA VAL A 27 -4.51 -4.41 7.13
C VAL A 27 -3.73 -5.36 6.21
N LEU A 28 -3.77 -5.13 4.90
CA LEU A 28 -3.03 -5.95 3.94
C LEU A 28 -1.51 -5.82 4.12
N ALA A 29 -1.01 -4.59 4.32
CA ALA A 29 0.40 -4.35 4.60
C ALA A 29 0.87 -5.03 5.88
N LEU A 30 0.04 -5.07 6.93
CA LEU A 30 0.35 -5.73 8.19
C LEU A 30 0.46 -7.25 8.02
N ILE A 31 -0.47 -7.87 7.29
CA ILE A 31 -0.41 -9.31 6.98
C ILE A 31 0.88 -9.63 6.21
N MET A 32 1.17 -8.86 5.15
CA MET A 32 2.36 -9.06 4.33
C MET A 32 3.66 -8.86 5.11
N ALA A 33 3.73 -7.81 5.94
CA ALA A 33 4.88 -7.54 6.80
C ALA A 33 5.08 -8.63 7.85
N PHE A 34 4.00 -9.17 8.41
CA PHE A 34 4.06 -10.28 9.36
C PHE A 34 4.61 -11.56 8.71
N LEU A 35 4.09 -11.92 7.53
CA LEU A 35 4.58 -13.07 6.76
C LEU A 35 6.06 -12.91 6.36
N ALA A 36 6.45 -11.75 5.86
CA ALA A 36 7.85 -11.46 5.51
C ALA A 36 8.76 -11.46 6.74
N GLY A 37 8.30 -10.93 7.88
CA GLY A 37 8.99 -10.96 9.16
C GLY A 37 9.26 -12.38 9.65
N MET A 38 8.23 -13.24 9.60
CA MET A 38 8.39 -14.67 9.92
C MET A 38 9.32 -15.39 8.94
N GLY A 39 9.21 -15.10 7.64
CA GLY A 39 10.06 -15.66 6.59
C GLY A 39 11.55 -15.36 6.81
N ARG A 40 11.88 -14.18 7.36
CA ARG A 40 13.26 -13.81 7.71
C ARG A 40 13.83 -14.66 8.86
N LEU A 41 12.99 -15.16 9.77
CA LEU A 41 13.41 -16.01 10.90
C LEU A 41 13.53 -17.50 10.50
N SER A 42 13.12 -17.85 9.29
CA SER A 42 13.20 -19.23 8.78
C SER A 42 14.66 -19.72 8.68
N ARG A 43 14.87 -21.01 8.99
CA ARG A 43 16.17 -21.69 8.81
C ARG A 43 16.51 -21.92 7.34
N PHE A 44 15.51 -21.92 6.46
CA PHE A 44 15.70 -22.14 5.04
C PHE A 44 16.22 -20.87 4.35
N PHE A 45 17.41 -20.96 3.77
CA PHE A 45 18.07 -19.83 3.11
C PHE A 45 17.20 -19.16 2.04
N VAL A 46 16.47 -19.94 1.24
CA VAL A 46 15.61 -19.43 0.16
C VAL A 46 14.48 -18.55 0.70
N LEU A 47 13.77 -19.02 1.74
CA LEU A 47 12.69 -18.26 2.38
C LEU A 47 13.21 -16.95 2.99
N ARG A 48 14.36 -17.01 3.65
CA ARG A 48 15.01 -15.83 4.23
C ARG A 48 15.46 -14.82 3.16
N ALA A 49 16.02 -15.30 2.05
CA ALA A 49 16.45 -14.47 0.95
C ALA A 49 15.27 -13.77 0.26
N LEU A 50 14.19 -14.51 -0.04
CA LEU A 50 12.97 -13.94 -0.64
C LEU A 50 12.32 -12.91 0.29
N ALA A 51 12.18 -13.21 1.58
CA ALA A 51 11.64 -12.27 2.55
C ALA A 51 12.51 -11.01 2.66
N THR A 52 13.84 -11.15 2.60
CA THR A 52 14.76 -10.01 2.65
C THR A 52 14.66 -9.16 1.40
N ALA A 53 14.64 -9.78 0.21
CA ALA A 53 14.46 -9.08 -1.06
C ALA A 53 13.12 -8.33 -1.12
N TYR A 54 12.03 -8.94 -0.65
CA TYR A 54 10.73 -8.29 -0.53
C TYR A 54 10.82 -7.05 0.38
N ILE A 55 11.35 -7.19 1.59
CA ILE A 55 11.48 -6.08 2.55
C ILE A 55 12.35 -4.95 1.98
N GLU A 56 13.48 -5.28 1.37
CA GLU A 56 14.40 -4.29 0.79
C GLU A 56 13.79 -3.59 -0.43
N PHE A 57 13.05 -4.29 -1.28
CA PHE A 57 12.36 -3.69 -2.41
C PHE A 57 11.34 -2.64 -1.94
N PHE A 58 10.45 -3.00 -1.00
CA PHE A 58 9.43 -2.08 -0.51
C PHE A 58 9.98 -0.95 0.38
N ARG A 59 11.11 -1.16 1.07
CA ARG A 59 11.76 -0.10 1.86
C ARG A 59 12.71 0.78 1.06
N GLY A 60 13.28 0.26 -0.03
CA GLY A 60 14.28 0.94 -0.85
C GLY A 60 13.70 1.67 -2.07
N THR A 61 12.44 1.42 -2.42
CA THR A 61 11.76 2.09 -3.55
C THR A 61 10.71 3.08 -3.07
N SER A 62 10.52 4.15 -3.84
CA SER A 62 9.47 5.13 -3.56
C SER A 62 8.09 4.55 -3.83
N ILE A 63 7.18 4.67 -2.87
CA ILE A 63 5.77 4.25 -3.04
C ILE A 63 5.12 4.96 -4.22
N PHE A 64 5.50 6.22 -4.49
CA PHE A 64 4.99 6.97 -5.63
C PHE A 64 5.39 6.31 -6.96
N VAL A 65 6.63 5.83 -7.07
CA VAL A 65 7.11 5.12 -8.26
C VAL A 65 6.36 3.79 -8.43
N GLN A 66 6.12 3.06 -7.35
CA GLN A 66 5.35 1.82 -7.39
C GLN A 66 3.90 2.06 -7.85
N LEU A 67 3.24 3.09 -7.30
CA LEU A 67 1.89 3.47 -7.70
C LEU A 67 1.84 3.94 -9.15
N PHE A 68 2.82 4.73 -9.59
CA PHE A 68 2.91 5.19 -10.97
C PHE A 68 3.09 4.00 -11.92
N TRP A 69 4.02 3.10 -11.61
CA TRP A 69 4.22 1.89 -12.41
C TRP A 69 2.96 1.02 -12.45
N ALA A 70 2.32 0.77 -11.31
CA ALA A 70 1.08 0.01 -11.26
C ALA A 70 -0.04 0.67 -12.06
N TYR A 71 -0.20 2.00 -12.01
CA TYR A 71 -1.25 2.69 -12.74
C TYR A 71 -0.98 2.78 -14.25
N PHE A 72 0.26 3.04 -14.66
CA PHE A 72 0.59 3.34 -16.07
C PHE A 72 1.06 2.12 -16.88
N VAL A 73 1.61 1.09 -16.24
CA VAL A 73 2.16 -0.09 -16.94
C VAL A 73 1.15 -1.23 -17.08
N LEU A 74 0.14 -1.29 -16.20
CA LEU A 74 -0.95 -2.26 -16.36
C LEU A 74 -1.69 -1.97 -17.69
N PRO A 75 -1.75 -2.93 -18.63
CA PRO A 75 -2.49 -2.73 -19.87
C PRO A 75 -3.97 -2.58 -19.55
N PHE A 76 -4.50 -1.39 -19.81
CA PHE A 76 -5.93 -1.17 -19.81
C PHE A 76 -6.51 -1.91 -21.02
N ILE A 77 -7.18 -3.05 -20.77
CA ILE A 77 -8.06 -3.72 -21.73
C ILE A 77 -9.33 -2.91 -21.88
#